data_AF-A0A838YPL6-F1
#
_entry.id   AF-A0A838YPL6-F1
#
_cell.length_a   1.000
_cell.length_b   1.000
_cell.length_c   1.000
_cell.angle_alpha   90.00
_cell.angle_beta   90.00
_cell.angle_gamma   90.00
#
_symmetry.space_group_name_H-M   'P 1'
#
loop_
_entity.id
_entity.type
_entity.pdbx_description
1 polymer ?
#
loop_
_entity_poly.entity_id
_entity_poly.type
_entity_poly.pdbx_seq_one_letter_code
_entity_poly.pdbx_strand_id
1 'polypeptide(L)'
;MNSIDFTQPKAKNVSSQTKQITANQQIKVHFSNRWIKIPLKSIVRLQGECNYTYVYTENREFIAARTLKNFEKLLSEDTFIRVHKSHIVNMMFVKGVDIQKNAGEIRIEGGRHLEVSRRRLKDVINKLVFFHSS
;
A
#
# COMPACT_ATOMS: atom_id res chain seq x y z
N MET A 1 40.76 -23.61 -10.22
CA MET A 1 39.53 -24.36 -10.56
C MET A 1 38.39 -23.78 -9.76
N ASN A 2 37.45 -23.12 -10.44
CA ASN A 2 36.21 -22.59 -9.86
C ASN A 2 35.30 -23.75 -9.43
N SER A 3 34.54 -23.54 -8.34
CA SER A 3 33.12 -23.91 -8.24
C SER A 3 32.46 -23.14 -7.09
N ILE A 4 31.60 -22.21 -7.51
CA ILE A 4 30.52 -21.49 -6.84
C ILE A 4 29.57 -22.40 -6.03
N ASP A 5 29.17 -21.97 -4.84
CA ASP A 5 27.80 -22.19 -4.33
C ASP A 5 27.35 -20.98 -3.49
N PHE A 6 26.33 -20.29 -3.98
CA PHE A 6 25.65 -19.19 -3.30
C PHE A 6 24.47 -19.76 -2.50
N THR A 7 24.67 -20.04 -1.21
CA THR A 7 23.54 -20.27 -0.30
C THR A 7 23.27 -18.99 0.49
N GLN A 8 22.14 -18.34 0.16
CA GLN A 8 21.64 -17.13 0.82
C GLN A 8 21.33 -17.38 2.31
N PRO A 9 21.64 -16.42 3.21
CA PRO A 9 21.41 -16.59 4.63
C PRO A 9 19.95 -16.30 5.03
N LYS A 10 19.42 -17.23 5.83
CA LYS A 10 18.24 -17.06 6.68
C LYS A 10 18.43 -15.84 7.61
N ALA A 11 17.47 -14.92 7.61
CA ALA A 11 17.33 -13.93 8.68
C ALA A 11 15.93 -14.02 9.30
N LYS A 12 15.82 -14.83 10.36
CA LYS A 12 14.92 -14.54 11.48
C LYS A 12 15.46 -13.28 12.16
N ASN A 13 14.61 -12.31 12.53
CA ASN A 13 14.58 -11.79 13.90
C ASN A 13 13.63 -10.61 14.15
N VAL A 14 13.00 -10.72 15.33
CA VAL A 14 12.45 -9.72 16.26
C VAL A 14 11.44 -8.66 15.81
N SER A 15 10.20 -8.94 16.21
CA SER A 15 9.28 -8.00 16.86
C SER A 15 9.97 -6.94 17.72
N SER A 16 9.69 -5.66 17.46
CA SER A 16 9.82 -4.60 18.46
C SER A 16 8.75 -3.55 18.19
N GLN A 17 7.65 -3.67 18.95
CA GLN A 17 6.97 -2.57 19.63
C GLN A 17 7.25 -1.14 19.12
N THR A 18 6.22 -0.46 18.63
CA THR A 18 5.88 0.85 19.22
C THR A 18 4.42 1.20 18.97
N LYS A 19 3.65 1.02 20.04
CA LYS A 19 2.49 1.84 20.38
C LYS A 19 3.04 3.26 20.57
N GLN A 20 3.08 4.07 19.53
CA GLN A 20 3.38 5.50 19.59
C GLN A 20 2.23 6.22 18.90
N ILE A 21 1.25 6.59 19.71
CA ILE A 21 0.31 7.64 19.41
C ILE A 21 1.14 8.94 19.42
N THR A 22 1.68 9.36 18.27
CA THR A 22 2.22 10.71 18.08
C THR A 22 2.17 11.07 16.60
N ALA A 23 1.05 11.69 16.20
CA ALA A 23 0.85 12.77 15.23
C ALA A 23 1.65 12.85 13.89
N ASN A 24 2.41 11.83 13.49
CA ASN A 24 3.11 11.79 12.22
C ASN A 24 3.09 10.36 11.69
N GLN A 25 1.98 10.04 11.03
CA GLN A 25 1.76 8.81 10.29
C GLN A 25 2.83 8.62 9.19
N GLN A 26 3.90 7.88 9.51
CA GLN A 26 5.03 7.59 8.61
C GLN A 26 5.41 6.11 8.73
N ILE A 27 5.85 5.50 7.62
CA ILE A 27 6.39 4.14 7.57
C ILE A 27 7.91 4.17 7.44
N LYS A 28 8.59 3.25 8.13
CA LYS A 28 10.04 3.05 7.97
C LYS A 28 10.25 1.86 7.04
N VAL A 29 10.93 2.10 5.92
CA VAL A 29 11.31 1.05 4.97
C VAL A 29 12.82 1.01 4.82
N HIS A 30 13.34 -0.18 4.55
CA HIS A 30 14.76 -0.37 4.25
C HIS A 30 14.94 -0.32 2.73
N PHE A 31 15.71 0.65 2.24
CA PHE A 31 15.92 0.86 0.81
C PHE A 31 17.40 1.18 0.56
N SER A 32 18.04 0.41 -0.32
CA SER A 32 19.45 0.63 -0.72
C SER A 32 20.40 0.80 0.48
N ASN A 33 20.34 -0.14 1.43
CA ASN A 33 21.18 -0.17 2.63
C ASN A 33 20.99 1.02 3.60
N ARG A 34 19.88 1.76 3.48
CA ARG A 34 19.54 2.90 4.35
C ARG A 34 18.09 2.80 4.82
N TRP A 35 17.84 3.35 6.01
CA TRP A 35 16.50 3.49 6.55
C TRP A 35 15.86 4.78 6.06
N ILE A 36 14.73 4.65 5.37
CA ILE A 36 13.96 5.79 4.85
C ILE A 36 12.63 5.87 5.58
N LYS A 37 12.27 7.08 6.02
CA LYS A 37 10.95 7.40 6.56
C LYS A 37 10.08 7.94 5.42
N ILE A 38 8.94 7.32 5.19
CA ILE A 38 7.97 7.74 4.16
C ILE A 38 6.70 8.19 4.86
N PRO A 39 6.24 9.43 4.67
CA PRO A 39 4.96 9.88 5.19
C PRO A 39 3.81 9.17 4.49
N LEU A 40 2.77 8.78 5.23
CA LEU A 40 1.59 8.11 4.66
C LEU A 40 0.93 8.98 3.59
N LYS A 41 0.90 10.30 3.78
CA LYS A 41 0.33 11.25 2.82
C LYS A 41 0.99 11.22 1.43
N SER A 42 2.27 10.84 1.33
CA SER A 42 2.96 10.73 0.03
C SER A 42 2.83 9.35 -0.61
N ILE A 43 2.15 8.41 0.04
CA ILE A 43 1.90 7.08 -0.51
C ILE A 43 0.68 7.16 -1.42
N VAL A 44 0.87 6.81 -2.68
CA VAL A 44 -0.17 6.76 -3.71
C VAL A 44 -0.92 5.43 -3.60
N ARG A 45 -0.18 4.31 -3.49
CA ARG A 45 -0.76 2.98 -3.35
C ARG A 45 0.21 1.98 -2.73
N LEU A 46 -0.34 0.86 -2.26
CA LEU A 46 0.39 -0.30 -1.79
C LEU A 46 -0.06 -1.55 -2.53
N GLN A 47 0.90 -2.40 -2.89
CA GLN A 47 0.68 -3.69 -3.54
C GLN A 47 1.31 -4.80 -2.71
N GLY A 48 0.48 -5.67 -2.13
CA GLY A 48 0.92 -6.85 -1.42
C GLY A 48 1.22 -8.00 -2.37
N GLU A 49 2.44 -8.52 -2.29
CA GLU A 49 2.90 -9.70 -3.00
C GLU A 49 3.47 -10.71 -1.98
N CYS A 50 2.69 -11.74 -1.68
CA CYS A 50 3.04 -12.77 -0.69
C CYS A 50 3.48 -12.19 0.67
N ASN A 51 4.80 -12.12 0.90
CA ASN A 51 5.41 -11.66 2.15
C ASN A 51 5.96 -10.22 2.07
N TYR A 52 5.90 -9.62 0.89
CA TYR A 52 6.38 -8.26 0.63
C TYR A 52 5.21 -7.35 0.28
N THR A 53 5.36 -6.08 0.61
CA THR A 53 4.44 -5.02 0.16
C THR A 53 5.25 -3.96 -0.55
N TYR A 54 4.93 -3.76 -1.82
CA TYR A 54 5.44 -2.64 -2.60
C TYR A 54 4.66 -1.38 -2.21
N VAL A 55 5.36 -0.36 -1.76
CA VAL A 55 4.81 0.96 -1.45
C VAL A 55 5.21 1.90 -2.57
N TYR A 56 4.20 2.47 -3.22
CA TYR A 56 4.40 3.42 -4.31
C TYR A 56 4.11 4.81 -3.78
N THR A 57 5.10 5.68 -3.89
CA THR A 57 4.95 7.13 -3.70
C THR A 57 4.90 7.81 -5.07
N GLU A 58 4.65 9.12 -5.09
CA GLU A 58 4.59 9.90 -6.33
C GLU A 58 5.91 9.82 -7.14
N ASN A 59 7.05 9.73 -6.44
CA ASN A 59 8.37 9.82 -7.07
C ASN A 59 9.14 8.50 -7.08
N ARG A 60 8.83 7.55 -6.19
CA ARG A 60 9.62 6.33 -6.00
C ARG A 60 8.76 5.15 -5.55
N GLU A 61 9.30 3.95 -5.72
CA GLU A 61 8.75 2.73 -5.17
C GLU A 61 9.69 2.13 -4.12
N PHE A 62 9.10 1.49 -3.12
CA PHE A 62 9.81 0.90 -2.00
C PHE A 62 9.27 -0.50 -1.71
N ILE A 63 10.10 -1.38 -1.15
CA ILE A 63 9.68 -2.72 -0.77
C ILE A 63 9.74 -2.82 0.75
N ALA A 64 8.63 -3.22 1.36
CA ALA A 64 8.54 -3.49 2.78
C ALA A 64 8.34 -5.00 3.00
N ALA A 65 9.18 -5.62 3.84
CA ALA A 65 9.02 -7.01 4.29
C ALA A 65 7.92 -7.13 5.36
N ARG A 66 6.73 -6.62 5.04
CA ARG A 66 5.53 -6.68 5.88
C ARG A 66 4.34 -7.01 4.98
N THR A 67 3.36 -7.71 5.54
CA THR A 67 2.14 -8.06 4.81
C THR A 67 1.19 -6.87 4.69
N LEU A 68 0.38 -6.87 3.64
CA LEU A 68 -0.64 -5.84 3.38
C LEU A 68 -1.61 -5.69 4.56
N LYS A 69 -1.91 -6.78 5.28
CA LYS A 69 -2.77 -6.79 6.47
C LYS A 69 -2.18 -5.99 7.64
N ASN A 70 -0.85 -5.96 7.78
CA ASN A 70 -0.20 -5.12 8.79
C ASN A 70 -0.25 -3.64 8.40
N PHE A 71 -0.11 -3.34 7.11
CA PHE A 71 -0.30 -1.98 6.61
C PHE A 71 -1.74 -1.51 6.80
N GLU A 72 -2.73 -2.35 6.54
CA GLU A 72 -4.16 -2.03 6.75
C GLU A 72 -4.45 -1.54 8.18
N LYS A 73 -3.76 -2.08 9.20
CA LYS A 73 -3.91 -1.63 10.60
C LYS A 73 -3.21 -0.31 10.92
N LEU A 74 -2.16 0.02 10.17
CA LEU A 74 -1.34 1.22 10.38
C LEU A 74 -1.88 2.41 9.58
N LEU A 75 -2.43 2.11 8.40
CA LEU A 75 -3.08 3.06 7.51
C LEU A 75 -4.47 3.38 8.07
N SER A 76 -4.82 4.66 8.12
CA SER A 76 -6.20 5.04 8.45
C SER A 76 -7.14 4.57 7.34
N GLU A 77 -8.20 3.89 7.74
CA GLU A 77 -9.29 3.49 6.84
C GLU A 77 -10.02 4.69 6.22
N ASP A 78 -9.86 5.89 6.81
CA ASP A 78 -10.40 7.16 6.34
C ASP A 78 -9.61 7.77 5.17
N THR A 79 -8.36 7.32 4.94
CA THR A 79 -7.50 7.84 3.86
C THR A 79 -7.12 6.76 2.86
N PHE A 80 -7.04 5.51 3.32
CA PHE A 80 -6.68 4.37 2.49
C PHE A 80 -7.85 3.42 2.32
N ILE A 81 -7.97 2.89 1.11
CA ILE A 81 -9.02 1.97 0.74
C ILE A 81 -8.47 0.72 0.06
N ARG A 82 -8.98 -0.44 0.47
CA ARG A 82 -8.53 -1.72 -0.05
C ARG A 82 -9.39 -2.19 -1.22
N VAL A 83 -8.91 -1.88 -2.42
CA VAL A 83 -9.61 -2.09 -3.69
C VAL A 83 -9.53 -3.55 -4.17
N HIS A 84 -8.44 -4.24 -3.83
CA HIS A 84 -8.20 -5.64 -4.19
C HIS A 84 -7.59 -6.43 -3.03
N LYS A 85 -7.53 -7.76 -3.13
CA LYS A 85 -6.86 -8.59 -2.11
C LYS A 85 -5.38 -8.24 -1.96
N SER A 86 -4.74 -7.78 -3.03
CA SER A 86 -3.34 -7.36 -3.08
C SER A 86 -3.16 -5.84 -3.23
N HIS A 87 -4.21 -5.03 -3.32
CA HIS A 87 -4.05 -3.59 -3.57
C HIS A 87 -4.78 -2.74 -2.53
N ILE A 88 -4.06 -1.78 -1.96
CA ILE A 88 -4.57 -0.67 -1.17
C ILE A 88 -4.21 0.62 -1.90
N VAL A 89 -5.14 1.55 -1.96
CA VAL A 89 -5.00 2.83 -2.66
C VAL A 89 -5.26 3.96 -1.68
N ASN A 90 -4.56 5.06 -1.83
CA ASN A 90 -4.87 6.28 -1.12
C ASN A 90 -5.96 7.06 -1.85
N MET A 91 -7.05 7.37 -1.15
CA MET A 91 -8.21 8.07 -1.70
C MET A 91 -7.89 9.50 -2.15
N MET A 92 -6.87 10.14 -1.55
CA MET A 92 -6.44 11.49 -1.97
C MET A 92 -5.89 11.53 -3.40
N PHE A 93 -5.39 10.40 -3.92
CA PHE A 93 -4.84 10.31 -5.26
C PHE A 93 -5.82 9.67 -6.26
N VAL A 94 -7.04 9.33 -5.83
CA VAL A 94 -8.04 8.76 -6.73
C VAL A 94 -8.63 9.89 -7.58
N LYS A 95 -8.48 9.79 -8.90
CA LYS A 95 -9.07 10.74 -9.87
C LYS A 95 -10.52 10.39 -10.22
N GLY A 96 -10.87 9.12 -10.15
CA GLY A 96 -12.21 8.66 -10.47
C GLY A 96 -12.33 7.14 -10.44
N VAL A 97 -13.57 6.68 -10.49
CA VAL A 97 -13.90 5.25 -10.56
C VAL A 97 -14.76 5.03 -11.78
N ASP A 98 -14.32 4.12 -12.64
CA ASP A 98 -15.05 3.64 -13.79
C ASP A 98 -15.82 2.38 -13.40
N ILE A 99 -17.14 2.40 -13.61
CA ILE A 99 -18.03 1.30 -13.26
C ILE A 99 -18.40 0.58 -14.54
N GLN A 100 -17.80 -0.60 -14.75
CA GLN A 100 -18.17 -1.47 -15.86
C GLN A 100 -19.22 -2.49 -15.41
N LYS A 101 -19.94 -3.08 -16.37
CA LYS A 101 -21.05 -4.01 -16.10
C LYS A 101 -20.69 -5.17 -15.15
N ASN A 102 -19.43 -5.64 -15.18
CA ASN A 102 -18.96 -6.78 -14.39
C ASN A 102 -17.71 -6.53 -13.53
N ALA A 103 -17.16 -5.32 -13.54
CA ALA A 103 -15.95 -4.95 -12.80
C ALA A 103 -15.95 -3.45 -12.52
N GLY A 104 -15.14 -3.01 -11.57
CA GLY A 104 -14.86 -1.59 -11.39
C GLY A 104 -13.37 -1.33 -11.59
N GLU A 105 -13.03 -0.14 -12.06
CA GLU A 105 -11.65 0.27 -12.24
C GLU A 105 -11.42 1.63 -11.58
N ILE A 106 -10.41 1.74 -10.75
CA ILE A 106 -10.03 3.01 -10.11
C ILE A 106 -8.90 3.63 -10.92
N ARG A 107 -9.11 4.90 -11.29
CA ARG A 107 -8.09 5.73 -11.92
C ARG A 107 -7.38 6.54 -10.83
N ILE A 108 -6.06 6.42 -10.78
CA ILE A 108 -5.21 7.07 -9.79
C ILE A 108 -4.30 8.08 -10.47
N GLU A 109 -3.92 9.13 -9.74
CA GLU A 109 -2.80 10.02 -10.04
C GLU A 109 -1.56 9.19 -10.43
N GLY A 110 -0.99 9.44 -11.61
CA GLY A 110 0.06 8.61 -12.21
C GLY A 110 -0.40 7.69 -13.34
N GLY A 111 -1.64 7.83 -13.82
CA GLY A 111 -2.14 7.19 -15.05
C GLY A 111 -2.36 5.68 -14.94
N ARG A 112 -2.45 5.17 -13.71
CA ARG A 112 -2.53 3.74 -13.43
C ARG A 112 -3.94 3.34 -13.08
N HIS A 113 -4.37 2.24 -13.67
CA HIS A 113 -5.70 1.67 -13.52
C HIS A 113 -5.63 0.47 -12.58
N LEU A 114 -6.47 0.44 -11.55
CA LEU A 114 -6.54 -0.69 -10.62
C LEU A 114 -7.92 -1.32 -10.64
N GLU A 115 -7.93 -2.62 -10.92
CA GLU A 115 -9.14 -3.43 -10.90
C GLU A 115 -9.68 -3.58 -9.48
N VAL A 116 -10.98 -3.33 -9.35
CA VAL A 116 -11.76 -3.50 -8.15
C VAL A 116 -12.71 -4.67 -8.35
N SER A 117 -12.70 -5.59 -7.39
CA SER A 117 -13.69 -6.66 -7.38
C SER A 117 -15.09 -6.09 -7.16
N ARG A 118 -16.10 -6.57 -7.91
CA ARG A 118 -17.52 -6.16 -7.79
C ARG A 118 -18.02 -6.04 -6.36
N ARG A 119 -17.67 -7.03 -5.51
CA ARG A 119 -18.06 -7.07 -4.09
C ARG A 119 -17.57 -5.86 -3.29
N ARG A 120 -16.44 -5.27 -3.67
CA ARG A 120 -15.82 -4.12 -3.00
C ARG A 120 -16.06 -2.80 -3.70
N LEU A 121 -16.56 -2.82 -4.94
CA LEU A 121 -16.84 -1.60 -5.69
C LEU A 121 -17.82 -0.69 -4.96
N LYS A 122 -18.87 -1.27 -4.36
CA LYS A 122 -19.86 -0.54 -3.56
C LYS A 122 -19.22 0.16 -2.36
N ASP A 123 -18.39 -0.55 -1.59
CA ASP A 123 -17.62 0.04 -0.48
C ASP A 123 -16.69 1.15 -0.94
N VAL A 124 -16.02 0.96 -2.09
CA VAL A 124 -15.14 1.98 -2.67
C VAL A 124 -15.88 3.26 -3.00
N ILE A 125 -16.99 3.13 -3.72
CA ILE A 125 -17.79 4.29 -4.13
C ILE A 125 -18.35 5.00 -2.89
N ASN A 126 -18.90 4.25 -1.94
CA ASN A 126 -19.43 4.83 -0.70
C ASN A 126 -18.35 5.64 0.04
N LYS A 127 -17.17 5.06 0.27
CA LYS A 127 -16.08 5.77 0.95
C LYS A 127 -15.64 7.04 0.22
N LEU A 128 -15.55 7.00 -1.11
CA LEU A 128 -15.18 8.19 -1.89
C LEU A 128 -16.23 9.30 -1.80
N VAL A 129 -17.52 8.95 -1.82
CA VAL A 129 -18.62 9.92 -1.65
C VAL A 129 -18.58 10.56 -0.27
N PHE A 130 -18.34 9.77 0.79
CA PHE A 130 -18.20 10.29 2.14
C PHE A 130 -16.97 11.18 2.31
N PHE A 131 -15.84 10.82 1.68
CA PHE A 131 -14.60 11.58 1.75
C PHE A 131 -14.72 13.00 1.17
N HIS A 132 -15.49 13.18 0.09
CA HIS A 132 -15.70 14.50 -0.53
C HIS A 132 -16.82 15.34 0.12
N SER A 133 -17.62 14.76 1.02
CA SER A 133 -18.79 15.43 1.62
C SER A 133 -18.53 16.03 3.01
N SER A 134 -17.27 16.27 3.40
CA SER A 134 -16.90 16.86 4.71
C SER A 134 -15.89 18.00 4.58
#